data_AF-A0A8T4S9V1-F1
#
_entry.id   AF-A0A8T4S9V1-F1
#
_cell.length_a   1.000
_cell.length_b   1.000
_cell.length_c   1.000
_cell.angle_alpha   90.00
_cell.angle_beta   90.00
_cell.angle_gamma   90.00
#
_symmetry.space_group_name_H-M   'P 1'
#
loop_
_entity.id
_entity.type
_entity.pdbx_description
1 polymer ?
#
loop_
_entity_poly.entity_id
_entity_poly.type
_entity_poly.pdbx_seq_one_letter_code
_entity_poly.pdbx_strand_id
1 'polypeptide(L)'
;MRKGDLFLVVEFRKLSLFDPELAELLLREPEETLAAAELAVKEFDLPKKIERFHVRFKNYTSSSKMLIRDVRTEHLRKMMWSEGTVRQKSDVRPHVISTRFECPSCGNVLTVLQLERKYREPRTCGCGRKGKFKELAKEFIDAQGIVLEEATDELEGGEQPKRINVLLKNDLVSPLNEKRTSPGSKVRISGWITEIPTTLKEGGKSTKFDWVLEANYIEPVEEDYLDIKISKQEEDQIKELARDPHVFERLVDSIAPSIYGHEKTKEGLLLQFVGGVRKERADQTITRGDMHVLLVGDPGCGKSVLLKRSVKVAPKARYVAGQGVSAAGLCVSPNSLLITNPGEMVAIKDVVEPISGDWFQQGVWKRPAEDKVKVQTLSYDLKIHSAKPATLWKLQAPSVVFRIQTASGKKVELTGNTKLLTCKNGKLHWVKSSEVKEGMSIATPRCLLEGKETTVKIVDLIQSNPVVHNVKNRVKEIVDELSRKYGSIRNAAKKLGVKENQFYWHWTNKNARGNIKLRQFLKLAEIVGKNVKEDVREISLYNGKVHKIPQFLEIRRNI
;
A
#
# COMPACT_ATOMS: atom_id res chain seq x y z
N MET A 1 -24.69 -22.57 -6.73
CA MET A 1 -24.23 -21.24 -7.21
C MET A 1 -25.10 -20.16 -6.58
N ARG A 2 -24.52 -19.09 -6.03
CA ARG A 2 -25.32 -17.90 -5.70
C ARG A 2 -25.60 -17.13 -7.00
N LYS A 3 -26.76 -16.47 -7.12
CA LYS A 3 -27.16 -15.75 -8.33
C LYS A 3 -26.15 -14.63 -8.62
N GLY A 4 -25.34 -14.78 -9.69
CA GLY A 4 -24.45 -13.73 -10.21
C GLY A 4 -22.95 -13.97 -10.07
N ASP A 5 -22.51 -15.03 -9.39
CA ASP A 5 -21.07 -15.32 -9.23
C ASP A 5 -20.48 -15.91 -10.52
N LEU A 6 -19.36 -15.34 -10.98
CA LEU A 6 -18.60 -15.78 -12.17
C LEU A 6 -17.54 -16.84 -11.86
N PHE A 7 -17.60 -17.45 -10.67
CA PHE A 7 -16.64 -18.45 -10.24
C PHE A 7 -17.31 -19.52 -9.38
N LEU A 8 -16.71 -20.70 -9.32
CA LEU A 8 -17.11 -21.80 -8.44
C LEU A 8 -15.95 -22.18 -7.54
N VAL A 9 -16.22 -22.18 -6.24
CA VAL A 9 -15.27 -22.64 -5.23
C VAL A 9 -15.55 -24.10 -4.90
N VAL A 10 -14.58 -24.96 -5.20
CA VAL A 10 -14.60 -26.41 -4.94
C VAL A 10 -13.66 -26.73 -3.79
N GLU A 11 -14.07 -27.63 -2.90
CA GLU A 11 -13.19 -28.13 -1.84
C GLU A 11 -12.31 -29.24 -2.38
N PHE A 12 -10.98 -29.05 -2.32
CA PHE A 12 -10.01 -30.03 -2.81
C PHE A 12 -10.20 -31.41 -2.15
N ARG A 13 -10.55 -31.44 -0.85
CA ARG A 13 -10.84 -32.69 -0.14
C ARG A 13 -11.99 -33.48 -0.76
N LYS A 14 -13.03 -32.81 -1.27
CA LYS A 14 -14.16 -33.49 -1.93
C LYS A 14 -13.75 -34.05 -3.28
N LEU A 15 -12.93 -33.32 -4.03
CA LEU A 15 -12.36 -33.81 -5.28
C LEU A 15 -11.50 -35.05 -5.01
N SER A 16 -10.59 -35.00 -4.04
CA SER A 16 -9.70 -36.11 -3.70
C SER A 16 -10.44 -37.37 -3.21
N LEU A 17 -11.63 -37.23 -2.60
CA LEU A 17 -12.46 -38.36 -2.20
C LEU A 17 -13.24 -38.97 -3.38
N PHE A 18 -13.59 -38.15 -4.37
CA PHE A 18 -14.34 -38.59 -5.54
C PHE A 18 -13.44 -39.20 -6.59
N ASP A 19 -12.33 -38.52 -6.92
CA ASP A 19 -11.37 -38.93 -7.94
C ASP A 19 -9.94 -38.53 -7.50
N PRO A 20 -9.16 -39.48 -6.97
CA PRO A 20 -7.78 -39.25 -6.57
C PRO A 20 -6.84 -38.90 -7.73
N GLU A 21 -7.07 -39.47 -8.92
CA GLU A 21 -6.22 -39.23 -10.09
C GLU A 21 -6.36 -37.79 -10.57
N LEU A 22 -7.60 -37.30 -10.64
CA LEU A 22 -7.89 -35.90 -10.99
C LEU A 22 -7.34 -34.92 -9.95
N ALA A 23 -7.38 -35.29 -8.66
CA ALA A 23 -6.79 -34.48 -7.60
C ALA A 23 -5.25 -34.41 -7.70
N GLU A 24 -4.59 -35.51 -8.07
CA GLU A 24 -3.15 -35.52 -8.32
C GLU A 24 -2.77 -34.73 -9.59
N LEU A 25 -3.57 -34.86 -10.65
CA LEU A 25 -3.37 -34.09 -11.89
C LEU A 25 -3.48 -32.58 -11.62
N LEU A 26 -4.45 -32.15 -10.81
CA LEU A 26 -4.57 -30.75 -10.40
C LEU A 26 -3.32 -30.24 -9.64
N LEU A 27 -2.66 -31.11 -8.86
CA LEU A 27 -1.45 -30.73 -8.14
C LEU A 27 -0.21 -30.65 -9.05
N ARG A 28 -0.12 -31.54 -10.04
CA ARG A 28 1.02 -31.63 -10.96
C ARG A 28 0.91 -30.63 -12.12
N GLU A 29 -0.27 -30.51 -12.72
CA GLU A 29 -0.56 -29.74 -13.93
C GLU A 29 -1.82 -28.86 -13.72
N PRO A 30 -1.75 -27.86 -12.82
CA PRO A 30 -2.89 -27.03 -12.45
C PRO A 30 -3.46 -26.23 -13.62
N GLU A 31 -2.61 -25.68 -14.50
CA GLU A 31 -3.05 -24.83 -15.61
C GLU A 31 -3.96 -25.60 -16.59
N GLU A 32 -3.54 -26.79 -17.02
CA GLU A 32 -4.30 -27.62 -17.96
C GLU A 32 -5.57 -28.17 -17.30
N THR A 33 -5.46 -28.64 -16.06
CA THR A 33 -6.60 -29.18 -15.30
C THR A 33 -7.67 -28.12 -15.06
N LEU A 34 -7.27 -26.89 -14.70
CA LEU A 34 -8.20 -25.78 -14.50
C LEU A 34 -8.87 -25.36 -15.81
N ALA A 35 -8.12 -25.32 -16.91
CA ALA A 35 -8.69 -25.01 -18.22
C ALA A 35 -9.73 -26.06 -18.65
N ALA A 36 -9.43 -27.35 -18.46
CA ALA A 36 -10.37 -28.43 -18.72
C ALA A 36 -11.63 -28.33 -17.83
N ALA A 37 -11.46 -28.02 -16.54
CA ALA A 37 -12.58 -27.83 -15.63
C ALA A 37 -13.47 -26.63 -16.02
N GLU A 38 -12.88 -25.50 -16.45
CA GLU A 38 -13.62 -24.34 -16.94
C GLU A 38 -14.38 -24.62 -18.24
N LEU A 39 -13.82 -25.44 -19.14
CA LEU A 39 -14.50 -25.90 -20.35
C LEU A 39 -15.68 -26.82 -20.02
N ALA A 40 -15.47 -27.79 -19.13
CA ALA A 40 -16.52 -28.71 -18.71
C ALA A 40 -17.72 -27.95 -18.10
N VAL A 41 -17.48 -26.94 -17.25
CA VAL A 41 -18.57 -26.12 -16.69
C VAL A 41 -19.33 -25.33 -17.74
N LYS A 42 -18.69 -24.93 -18.84
CA LYS A 42 -19.36 -24.26 -19.97
C LYS A 42 -20.30 -25.18 -20.74
N GLU A 43 -20.05 -26.48 -20.74
CA GLU A 43 -20.92 -27.48 -21.39
C GLU A 43 -22.17 -27.80 -20.57
N PHE A 44 -22.16 -27.53 -19.26
CA PHE A 44 -23.37 -27.62 -18.45
C PHE A 44 -24.40 -26.57 -18.86
N ASP A 45 -25.68 -26.98 -18.87
CA ASP A 45 -26.80 -26.13 -19.26
C ASP A 45 -27.12 -25.10 -18.17
N LEU A 46 -26.29 -24.06 -18.09
CA LEU A 46 -26.42 -23.00 -17.10
C LEU A 46 -27.52 -22.02 -17.53
N PRO A 47 -28.39 -21.57 -16.61
CA PRO A 47 -29.53 -20.69 -16.93
C PRO A 47 -29.15 -19.31 -17.48
N LYS A 48 -27.85 -18.96 -17.49
CA LYS A 48 -27.28 -17.82 -18.20
C LYS A 48 -26.01 -18.28 -18.93
N LYS A 49 -25.84 -17.86 -20.19
CA LYS A 49 -24.55 -17.98 -20.89
C LYS A 49 -23.51 -17.11 -20.18
N ILE A 50 -22.69 -17.72 -19.34
CA ILE A 50 -21.57 -17.05 -18.68
C ILE A 50 -20.36 -17.15 -19.62
N GLU A 51 -19.92 -16.02 -20.19
CA GLU A 51 -18.81 -16.00 -21.15
C GLU A 51 -17.44 -16.29 -20.51
N ARG A 52 -17.26 -15.94 -19.23
CA ARG A 52 -16.02 -16.13 -18.46
C ARG A 52 -16.35 -16.68 -17.09
N PHE A 53 -15.94 -17.92 -16.84
CA PHE A 53 -16.19 -18.65 -15.61
C PHE A 53 -14.88 -19.22 -15.08
N HIS A 54 -14.63 -19.08 -13.78
CA HIS A 54 -13.41 -19.56 -13.15
C HIS A 54 -13.66 -20.63 -12.10
N VAL A 55 -12.87 -21.70 -12.14
CA VAL A 55 -12.89 -22.74 -11.10
C VAL A 55 -11.79 -22.43 -10.08
N ARG A 56 -12.20 -22.38 -8.81
CA ARG A 56 -11.37 -22.00 -7.68
C ARG A 56 -11.36 -23.16 -6.69
N PHE A 57 -10.22 -23.47 -6.11
CA PHE A 57 -10.08 -24.58 -5.16
C PHE A 57 -9.66 -24.07 -3.78
N LYS A 58 -10.26 -24.63 -2.73
CA LYS A 58 -9.92 -24.34 -1.33
C LYS A 58 -9.71 -25.61 -0.53
N ASN A 59 -9.17 -25.47 0.69
CA ASN A 59 -8.94 -26.57 1.63
C ASN A 59 -8.03 -27.67 1.08
N TYR A 60 -6.89 -27.27 0.55
CA TYR A 60 -5.81 -28.17 0.17
C TYR A 60 -5.26 -28.96 1.37
N THR A 61 -4.64 -30.11 1.10
CA THR A 61 -4.03 -30.95 2.13
C THR A 61 -2.75 -30.32 2.68
N SER A 62 -2.37 -30.67 3.90
CA SER A 62 -1.12 -30.20 4.51
C SER A 62 0.13 -30.59 3.71
N SER A 63 0.07 -31.68 2.93
CA SER A 63 1.15 -32.12 2.04
C SER A 63 1.47 -31.15 0.90
N SER A 64 0.53 -30.27 0.55
CA SER A 64 0.71 -29.21 -0.46
C SER A 64 0.97 -27.84 0.16
N LYS A 65 1.15 -27.78 1.50
CA LYS A 65 1.58 -26.58 2.20
C LYS A 65 3.04 -26.32 1.86
N MET A 66 3.35 -25.07 1.53
CA MET A 66 4.71 -24.65 1.24
C MET A 66 5.06 -23.36 2.00
N LEU A 67 6.21 -23.38 2.66
CA LEU A 67 6.84 -22.15 3.15
C LEU A 67 7.52 -21.42 1.99
N ILE A 68 7.42 -20.10 1.99
CA ILE A 68 7.99 -19.25 0.93
C ILE A 68 9.51 -19.47 0.82
N ARG A 69 10.16 -19.80 1.93
CA ARG A 69 11.58 -20.12 2.00
C ARG A 69 11.99 -21.40 1.28
N ASP A 70 11.10 -22.36 1.22
CA ASP A 70 11.36 -23.69 0.69
C ASP A 70 11.10 -23.77 -0.81
N VAL A 71 10.73 -22.65 -1.44
CA VAL A 71 10.59 -22.57 -2.88
C VAL A 71 11.89 -22.97 -3.58
N ARG A 72 11.79 -23.99 -4.44
CA ARG A 72 12.85 -24.58 -5.26
C ARG A 72 12.31 -24.93 -6.65
N THR A 73 13.21 -25.22 -7.58
CA THR A 73 12.89 -25.54 -8.98
C THR A 73 11.92 -26.72 -9.14
N GLU A 74 11.94 -27.71 -8.24
CA GLU A 74 11.02 -28.86 -8.27
C GLU A 74 9.54 -28.50 -8.11
N HIS A 75 9.26 -27.27 -7.66
CA HIS A 75 7.93 -26.74 -7.43
C HIS A 75 7.42 -25.87 -8.57
N LEU A 76 8.22 -25.67 -9.61
CA LEU A 76 7.83 -24.91 -10.78
C LEU A 76 6.61 -25.56 -11.44
N ARG A 77 5.60 -24.75 -11.74
CA ARG A 77 4.31 -25.14 -12.34
C ARG A 77 3.44 -26.11 -11.52
N LYS A 78 3.81 -26.44 -10.28
CA LYS A 78 2.97 -27.28 -9.39
C LYS A 78 2.05 -26.43 -8.53
N MET A 79 0.88 -26.97 -8.20
CA MET A 79 -0.09 -26.34 -7.32
C MET A 79 0.34 -26.47 -5.86
N MET A 80 0.35 -25.36 -5.14
CA MET A 80 0.72 -25.30 -3.73
C MET A 80 -0.08 -24.21 -3.01
N TRP A 81 -0.01 -24.23 -1.68
CA TRP A 81 -0.58 -23.15 -0.87
C TRP A 81 0.38 -22.69 0.22
N SER A 82 0.30 -21.41 0.55
CA SER A 82 1.12 -20.77 1.58
C SER A 82 0.29 -19.80 2.41
N GLU A 83 0.69 -19.61 3.66
CA GLU A 83 0.06 -18.66 4.59
C GLU A 83 1.05 -17.54 4.91
N GLY A 84 0.58 -16.30 4.86
CA GLY A 84 1.46 -15.15 5.07
C GLY A 84 0.72 -13.85 5.28
N THR A 85 1.48 -12.80 5.59
CA THR A 85 0.96 -11.44 5.75
C THR A 85 1.19 -10.65 4.46
N VAL A 86 0.16 -9.93 3.99
CA VAL A 86 0.30 -9.03 2.84
C VAL A 86 1.15 -7.82 3.23
N ARG A 87 2.32 -7.65 2.63
CA ARG A 87 3.23 -6.53 2.96
C ARG A 87 2.96 -5.31 2.09
N GLN A 88 2.82 -5.54 0.80
CA GLN A 88 2.63 -4.51 -0.20
C GLN A 88 1.63 -4.99 -1.24
N LYS A 89 0.89 -4.03 -1.78
CA LYS A 89 -0.13 -4.24 -2.79
C LYS A 89 0.03 -3.19 -3.88
N SER A 90 0.01 -3.60 -5.14
CA SER A 90 0.02 -2.69 -6.29
C SER A 90 -1.38 -2.21 -6.63
N ASP A 91 -1.50 -1.16 -7.43
CA ASP A 91 -2.78 -0.80 -8.05
C ASP A 91 -3.26 -1.92 -8.98
N VAL A 92 -4.57 -2.00 -9.17
CA VAL A 92 -5.20 -2.84 -10.19
C VAL A 92 -4.84 -2.27 -11.56
N ARG A 93 -4.29 -3.10 -12.43
CA ARG A 93 -3.89 -2.71 -13.79
C ARG A 93 -4.50 -3.65 -14.83
N PRO A 94 -4.93 -3.12 -15.99
CA PRO A 94 -5.43 -3.95 -17.07
C PRO A 94 -4.28 -4.74 -17.70
N HIS A 95 -4.47 -6.04 -17.83
CA HIS A 95 -3.59 -6.99 -18.50
C HIS A 95 -4.27 -7.52 -19.77
N VAL A 96 -3.56 -7.53 -20.90
CA VAL A 96 -4.14 -7.95 -22.19
C VAL A 96 -4.13 -9.47 -22.29
N ILE A 97 -5.28 -10.09 -22.58
CA ILE A 97 -5.39 -11.56 -22.83
C ILE A 97 -5.41 -11.86 -24.32
N SER A 98 -6.10 -11.06 -25.11
CA SER A 98 -6.22 -11.28 -26.55
C SER A 98 -6.19 -9.95 -27.28
N THR A 99 -5.63 -9.97 -28.48
CA THR A 99 -5.65 -8.82 -29.37
C THR A 99 -6.15 -9.27 -30.74
N ARG A 100 -7.09 -8.50 -31.31
CA ARG A 100 -7.52 -8.63 -32.69
C ARG A 100 -6.69 -7.74 -33.60
N PHE A 101 -6.16 -8.32 -34.65
CA PHE A 101 -5.27 -7.69 -35.62
C PHE A 101 -5.88 -7.77 -37.02
N GLU A 102 -5.93 -6.66 -37.75
CA GLU A 102 -6.35 -6.60 -39.15
C GLU A 102 -5.12 -6.70 -40.06
N CYS A 103 -5.19 -7.58 -41.07
CA CYS A 103 -4.21 -7.63 -42.13
C CYS A 103 -4.43 -6.47 -43.12
N PRO A 104 -3.49 -5.52 -43.28
CA PRO A 104 -3.72 -4.38 -44.15
C PRO A 104 -3.69 -4.71 -45.66
N SER A 105 -3.42 -5.96 -46.05
CA SER A 105 -3.43 -6.39 -47.47
C SER A 105 -4.76 -7.04 -47.88
N CYS A 106 -5.40 -7.79 -46.99
CA CYS A 106 -6.60 -8.57 -47.32
C CYS A 106 -7.80 -8.28 -46.41
N GLY A 107 -7.65 -7.40 -45.41
CA GLY A 107 -8.69 -7.09 -44.44
C GLY A 107 -8.99 -8.23 -43.44
N ASN A 108 -8.31 -9.38 -43.53
CA ASN A 108 -8.56 -10.51 -42.64
C ASN A 108 -8.25 -10.14 -41.18
N VAL A 109 -9.15 -10.51 -40.27
CA VAL A 109 -9.03 -10.26 -38.83
C VAL A 109 -8.48 -11.51 -38.14
N LEU A 110 -7.29 -11.39 -37.56
CA LEU A 110 -6.59 -12.43 -36.82
C LEU A 110 -6.70 -12.14 -35.32
N THR A 111 -7.24 -13.07 -34.55
CA THR A 111 -7.22 -12.97 -33.08
C THR A 111 -5.99 -13.72 -32.57
N VAL A 112 -5.12 -13.02 -31.85
CA VAL A 112 -3.92 -13.59 -31.23
C VAL A 112 -4.08 -13.55 -29.71
N LEU A 113 -4.03 -14.73 -29.10
CA LEU A 113 -3.97 -14.86 -27.65
C LEU A 113 -2.58 -14.41 -27.15
N GLN A 114 -2.58 -13.51 -26.17
CA GLN A 114 -1.41 -12.95 -25.49
C GLN A 114 -1.07 -13.78 -24.25
N LEU A 115 -0.85 -15.08 -24.43
CA LEU A 115 -0.54 -16.02 -23.33
C LEU A 115 0.85 -15.76 -22.71
N GLU A 116 1.72 -15.05 -23.41
CA GLU A 116 3.08 -14.74 -22.98
C GLU A 116 3.22 -13.27 -22.53
N ARG A 117 4.17 -13.01 -21.64
CA ARG A 117 4.51 -11.65 -21.16
C ARG A 117 4.91 -10.67 -22.27
N LYS A 118 5.42 -11.17 -23.40
CA LYS A 118 5.80 -10.33 -24.53
C LYS A 118 4.59 -10.18 -25.45
N TYR A 119 4.20 -8.94 -25.69
CA TYR A 119 3.18 -8.62 -26.67
C TYR A 119 3.53 -9.23 -28.03
N ARG A 120 2.71 -10.19 -28.49
CA ARG A 120 2.88 -10.89 -29.75
C ARG A 120 1.94 -10.34 -30.81
N GLU A 121 2.51 -10.02 -31.95
CA GLU A 121 1.75 -9.77 -33.17
C GLU A 121 1.70 -11.05 -34.03
N PRO A 122 0.70 -11.21 -34.90
CA PRO A 122 0.67 -12.30 -35.88
C PRO A 122 1.93 -12.23 -36.73
N ARG A 123 2.55 -13.40 -37.01
CA ARG A 123 3.75 -13.44 -37.85
C ARG A 123 3.40 -13.43 -39.33
N THR A 124 2.32 -14.08 -39.71
CA THR A 124 1.92 -14.26 -41.11
C THR A 124 0.41 -14.36 -41.23
N CYS A 125 -0.14 -13.75 -42.27
CA CYS A 125 -1.56 -13.89 -42.64
C CYS A 125 -1.72 -15.03 -43.64
N GLY A 126 -2.89 -15.65 -43.73
CA GLY A 126 -3.23 -16.63 -44.76
C GLY A 126 -3.04 -16.12 -46.20
N CYS A 127 -3.07 -14.80 -46.42
CA CYS A 127 -2.77 -14.17 -47.71
C CYS A 127 -1.25 -14.01 -48.00
N GLY A 128 -0.36 -14.56 -47.16
CA GLY A 128 1.09 -14.50 -47.32
C GLY A 128 1.78 -13.24 -46.78
N ARG A 129 1.06 -12.22 -46.30
CA ARG A 129 1.65 -11.01 -45.71
C ARG A 129 2.37 -11.34 -44.39
N LYS A 130 3.62 -10.89 -44.26
CA LYS A 130 4.46 -11.08 -43.06
C LYS A 130 4.69 -9.73 -42.35
N GLY A 131 4.46 -9.72 -41.03
CA GLY A 131 4.74 -8.59 -40.14
C GLY A 131 3.86 -7.33 -40.35
N LYS A 132 3.83 -6.47 -39.30
CA LYS A 132 3.11 -5.19 -39.24
C LYS A 132 1.61 -5.32 -39.51
N PHE A 133 0.90 -5.91 -38.55
CA PHE A 133 -0.56 -5.97 -38.54
C PHE A 133 -1.14 -4.75 -37.83
N LYS A 134 -2.32 -4.30 -38.25
CA LYS A 134 -2.99 -3.18 -37.62
C LYS A 134 -3.77 -3.70 -36.40
N GLU A 135 -3.49 -3.15 -35.23
CA GLU A 135 -4.25 -3.49 -34.03
C GLU A 135 -5.67 -2.90 -34.11
N LEU A 136 -6.70 -3.73 -33.92
CA LEU A 136 -8.10 -3.30 -33.90
C LEU A 136 -8.64 -3.17 -32.48
N ALA A 137 -8.53 -4.23 -31.69
CA ALA A 137 -9.13 -4.32 -30.38
C ALA A 137 -8.29 -5.17 -29.44
N LYS A 138 -8.32 -4.80 -28.15
CA LYS A 138 -7.68 -5.53 -27.06
C LYS A 138 -8.75 -5.97 -26.07
N GLU A 139 -8.67 -7.23 -25.64
CA GLU A 139 -9.41 -7.70 -24.48
C GLU A 139 -8.51 -7.65 -23.26
N PHE A 140 -8.99 -6.98 -22.22
CA PHE A 140 -8.27 -6.81 -20.96
C PHE A 140 -8.90 -7.67 -19.87
N ILE A 141 -8.09 -7.98 -18.87
CA ILE A 141 -8.51 -8.43 -17.55
C ILE A 141 -7.83 -7.60 -16.48
N ASP A 142 -8.48 -7.53 -15.32
CA ASP A 142 -7.88 -6.88 -14.16
C ASP A 142 -6.85 -7.82 -13.53
N ALA A 143 -5.66 -7.29 -13.31
CA ALA A 143 -4.57 -7.98 -12.63
C ALA A 143 -3.95 -7.08 -11.56
N GLN A 144 -3.50 -7.70 -10.47
CA GLN A 144 -2.91 -7.00 -9.33
C GLN A 144 -1.77 -7.82 -8.74
N GLY A 145 -0.67 -7.17 -8.41
CA GLY A 145 0.46 -7.78 -7.71
C GLY A 145 0.39 -7.52 -6.21
N ILE A 146 0.59 -8.56 -5.41
CA ILE A 146 0.80 -8.44 -3.96
C ILE A 146 2.12 -9.08 -3.56
N VAL A 147 2.72 -8.59 -2.48
CA VAL A 147 3.93 -9.19 -1.88
C VAL A 147 3.51 -9.90 -0.62
N LEU A 148 3.60 -11.24 -0.63
CA LEU A 148 3.32 -12.08 0.52
C LEU A 148 4.61 -12.27 1.33
N GLU A 149 4.55 -12.01 2.63
CA GLU A 149 5.63 -12.26 3.59
C GLU A 149 5.23 -13.42 4.50
N GLU A 150 6.17 -14.30 4.84
CA GLU A 150 5.92 -15.44 5.74
C GLU A 150 5.32 -14.99 7.07
N ALA A 151 4.40 -15.78 7.62
CA ALA A 151 3.84 -15.51 8.93
C ALA A 151 4.93 -15.64 10.01
N THR A 152 5.09 -14.60 10.83
CA THR A 152 6.10 -14.56 11.91
C THR A 152 5.92 -15.65 12.95
N ASP A 153 4.70 -16.18 13.07
CA ASP A 153 4.34 -17.22 14.02
C ASP A 153 4.93 -18.60 13.66
N GLU A 154 5.33 -18.79 12.39
CA GLU A 154 5.93 -20.03 11.88
C GLU A 154 7.46 -19.96 11.78
N LEU A 155 8.07 -18.84 12.20
CA LEU A 155 9.52 -18.67 12.18
C LEU A 155 10.16 -19.12 13.49
N GLU A 156 11.09 -20.06 13.41
CA GLU A 156 11.95 -20.46 14.52
C GLU A 156 13.26 -19.66 14.48
N GLY A 157 13.82 -19.30 15.65
CA GLY A 157 15.24 -18.90 15.73
C GLY A 157 15.66 -17.54 15.16
N GLY A 158 14.82 -16.50 15.18
CA GLY A 158 15.23 -15.14 14.81
C GLY A 158 15.59 -14.96 13.33
N GLU A 159 15.17 -15.91 12.49
CA GLU A 159 15.39 -15.88 11.06
C GLU A 159 14.56 -14.79 10.37
N GLN A 160 15.05 -14.30 9.24
CA GLN A 160 14.33 -13.28 8.48
C GLN A 160 13.21 -13.89 7.63
N PRO A 161 11.97 -13.36 7.68
CA PRO A 161 10.88 -13.82 6.84
C PRO A 161 11.23 -13.63 5.36
N LYS A 162 11.01 -14.66 4.55
CA LYS A 162 11.13 -14.53 3.09
C LYS A 162 9.83 -14.00 2.48
N ARG A 163 9.94 -13.57 1.22
CA ARG A 163 8.86 -12.92 0.48
C ARG A 163 8.73 -13.52 -0.91
N ILE A 164 7.51 -13.56 -1.41
CA ILE A 164 7.20 -13.93 -2.78
C ILE A 164 6.19 -12.93 -3.37
N ASN A 165 6.37 -12.64 -4.65
CA ASN A 165 5.39 -11.86 -5.38
C ASN A 165 4.26 -12.79 -5.82
N VAL A 166 3.03 -12.38 -5.60
CA VAL A 166 1.82 -13.11 -5.98
C VAL A 166 1.03 -12.27 -6.98
N LEU A 167 0.57 -12.90 -8.06
CA LEU A 167 -0.26 -12.29 -9.08
C LEU A 167 -1.72 -12.73 -8.90
N LEU A 168 -2.60 -11.76 -8.70
CA LEU A 168 -4.05 -11.93 -8.65
C LEU A 168 -4.65 -11.51 -10.01
N LYS A 169 -5.65 -12.25 -10.51
CA LYS A 169 -6.35 -11.97 -11.78
C LYS A 169 -7.86 -12.09 -11.60
N ASN A 170 -8.61 -11.38 -12.45
CA ASN A 170 -10.07 -11.48 -12.58
C ASN A 170 -10.82 -11.24 -11.25
N ASP A 171 -11.66 -12.18 -10.81
CA ASP A 171 -12.49 -12.13 -9.61
C ASP A 171 -11.70 -11.97 -8.30
N LEU A 172 -10.42 -12.40 -8.28
CA LEU A 172 -9.53 -12.21 -7.12
C LEU A 172 -9.20 -10.73 -6.89
N VAL A 173 -9.39 -9.88 -7.89
CA VAL A 173 -9.14 -8.44 -7.85
C VAL A 173 -10.45 -7.64 -7.64
N SER A 174 -11.56 -8.32 -7.32
CA SER A 174 -12.83 -7.66 -7.03
C SER A 174 -12.70 -6.69 -5.83
N PRO A 175 -13.52 -5.61 -5.75
CA PRO A 175 -13.44 -4.64 -4.64
C PRO A 175 -13.58 -5.26 -3.24
N LEU A 176 -14.26 -6.39 -3.11
CA LEU A 176 -14.38 -7.13 -1.84
C LEU A 176 -13.08 -7.84 -1.47
N ASN A 177 -12.50 -8.59 -2.41
CA ASN A 177 -11.19 -9.23 -2.21
C ASN A 177 -10.08 -8.17 -2.09
N GLU A 178 -10.28 -7.00 -2.68
CA GLU A 178 -9.37 -5.89 -2.55
C GLU A 178 -9.27 -5.39 -1.10
N LYS A 179 -10.40 -5.28 -0.41
CA LYS A 179 -10.44 -4.91 1.02
C LYS A 179 -9.82 -6.00 1.91
N ARG A 180 -10.11 -7.27 1.62
CA ARG A 180 -9.61 -8.42 2.40
C ARG A 180 -8.09 -8.56 2.33
N THR A 181 -7.52 -8.23 1.17
CA THR A 181 -6.07 -8.33 0.91
C THR A 181 -5.32 -7.03 1.19
N SER A 182 -5.81 -6.22 2.14
CA SER A 182 -5.13 -4.99 2.53
C SER A 182 -3.75 -5.26 3.15
N PRO A 183 -2.79 -4.32 3.04
CA PRO A 183 -1.51 -4.47 3.71
C PRO A 183 -1.68 -4.68 5.22
N GLY A 184 -1.02 -5.71 5.76
CA GLY A 184 -1.10 -6.13 7.15
C GLY A 184 -2.13 -7.24 7.44
N SER A 185 -2.96 -7.62 6.47
CA SER A 185 -3.87 -8.77 6.58
C SER A 185 -3.12 -10.09 6.45
N LYS A 186 -3.49 -11.08 7.28
CA LYS A 186 -3.06 -12.47 7.13
C LYS A 186 -3.96 -13.18 6.12
N VAL A 187 -3.36 -13.80 5.12
CA VAL A 187 -4.06 -14.48 4.02
C VAL A 187 -3.43 -15.84 3.74
N ARG A 188 -4.28 -16.80 3.39
CA ARG A 188 -3.91 -18.08 2.81
C ARG A 188 -4.11 -17.99 1.30
N ILE A 189 -3.07 -18.31 0.55
CA ILE A 189 -3.06 -18.23 -0.91
C ILE A 189 -2.73 -19.59 -1.46
N SER A 190 -3.54 -20.05 -2.42
CA SER A 190 -3.26 -21.22 -3.24
C SER A 190 -3.02 -20.82 -4.68
N GLY A 191 -2.06 -21.46 -5.32
CA GLY A 191 -1.61 -21.09 -6.66
C GLY A 191 -0.46 -21.96 -7.13
N TRP A 192 0.08 -21.63 -8.29
CA TRP A 192 1.25 -22.33 -8.84
C TRP A 192 2.38 -21.35 -9.13
N ILE A 193 3.61 -21.86 -9.12
CA ILE A 193 4.80 -21.02 -9.31
C ILE A 193 5.14 -20.93 -10.79
N THR A 194 5.25 -19.70 -11.27
CA THR A 194 5.64 -19.36 -12.63
C THR A 194 6.92 -18.53 -12.62
N GLU A 195 7.75 -18.71 -13.65
CA GLU A 195 8.97 -17.94 -13.82
C GLU A 195 8.76 -16.63 -14.60
N ILE A 196 9.51 -15.61 -14.22
CA ILE A 196 9.56 -14.30 -14.88
C ILE A 196 10.95 -14.09 -15.43
N PRO A 197 11.11 -13.86 -16.75
CA PRO A 197 12.40 -13.44 -17.28
C PRO A 197 12.76 -12.07 -16.73
N THR A 198 13.88 -11.98 -15.99
CA THR A 198 14.41 -10.69 -15.57
C THR A 198 15.04 -10.02 -16.79
N THR A 199 14.67 -8.76 -17.05
CA THR A 199 15.22 -8.02 -18.20
C THR A 199 16.56 -7.41 -17.80
N LEU A 200 17.61 -7.67 -18.58
CA LEU A 200 18.92 -7.03 -18.39
C LEU A 200 18.81 -5.55 -18.76
N LYS A 201 19.65 -4.70 -18.15
CA LYS A 201 19.69 -3.25 -18.45
C LYS A 201 19.98 -2.96 -19.94
N GLU A 202 20.56 -3.91 -20.65
CA GLU A 202 20.90 -3.86 -22.07
C GLU A 202 19.78 -4.40 -22.99
N GLY A 203 18.59 -4.73 -22.45
CA GLY A 203 17.43 -5.16 -23.23
C GLY A 203 17.40 -6.65 -23.62
N GLY A 204 18.38 -7.44 -23.20
CA GLY A 204 18.41 -8.90 -23.33
C GLY A 204 17.62 -9.63 -22.23
N LYS A 205 17.26 -10.90 -22.48
CA LYS A 205 16.70 -11.79 -21.45
C LYS A 205 17.82 -12.33 -20.57
N SER A 206 17.69 -12.20 -19.25
CA SER A 206 18.61 -12.82 -18.29
C SER A 206 18.44 -14.34 -18.25
N THR A 207 19.52 -15.06 -17.91
CA THR A 207 19.46 -16.49 -17.52
C THR A 207 18.95 -16.68 -16.10
N LYS A 208 18.87 -15.60 -15.31
CA LYS A 208 18.20 -15.57 -14.00
C LYS A 208 16.73 -15.19 -14.19
N PHE A 209 15.86 -16.00 -13.61
CA PHE A 209 14.43 -15.80 -13.59
C PHE A 209 13.97 -15.53 -12.16
N ASP A 210 13.00 -14.64 -12.01
CA ASP A 210 12.33 -14.41 -10.74
C ASP A 210 11.10 -15.32 -10.64
N TRP A 211 10.79 -15.81 -9.45
CA TRP A 211 9.59 -16.63 -9.22
C TRP A 211 8.41 -15.77 -8.81
N VAL A 212 7.24 -16.10 -9.36
CA VAL A 212 5.96 -15.48 -8.98
C VAL A 212 4.91 -16.55 -8.81
N LEU A 213 4.14 -16.43 -7.75
CA LEU A 213 2.99 -17.29 -7.48
C LEU A 213 1.78 -16.73 -8.22
N GLU A 214 1.24 -17.46 -9.19
CA GLU A 214 -0.05 -17.13 -9.78
C GLU A 214 -1.17 -17.71 -8.92
N ALA A 215 -2.04 -16.85 -8.38
CA ALA A 215 -3.05 -17.29 -7.43
C ALA A 215 -4.24 -17.93 -8.13
N ASN A 216 -4.61 -19.15 -7.71
CA ASN A 216 -5.92 -19.72 -7.99
C ASN A 216 -6.96 -19.21 -6.99
N TYR A 217 -6.68 -19.20 -5.69
CA TYR A 217 -7.66 -18.81 -4.68
C TYR A 217 -6.98 -18.15 -3.48
N ILE A 218 -7.62 -17.13 -2.93
CA ILE A 218 -7.16 -16.37 -1.77
C ILE A 218 -8.24 -16.33 -0.70
N GLU A 219 -7.85 -16.60 0.53
CA GLU A 219 -8.72 -16.64 1.69
C GLU A 219 -8.09 -15.84 2.83
N PRO A 220 -8.78 -14.85 3.41
CA PRO A 220 -8.28 -14.20 4.62
C PRO A 220 -8.30 -15.20 5.78
N VAL A 221 -7.23 -15.24 6.57
CA VAL A 221 -7.15 -16.09 7.79
C VAL A 221 -7.86 -15.42 8.95
N GLU A 222 -7.83 -14.08 8.99
CA GLU A 222 -8.58 -13.28 9.95
C GLU A 222 -9.97 -13.01 9.36
N GLU A 223 -11.00 -13.62 9.94
CA GLU A 223 -12.40 -13.37 9.54
C GLU A 223 -12.80 -11.93 9.91
N ASP A 224 -13.31 -11.18 8.92
CA ASP A 224 -14.03 -9.94 9.21
C ASP A 224 -15.35 -10.30 9.93
N TYR A 225 -15.81 -9.45 10.86
CA TYR A 225 -17.12 -9.63 11.55
C TYR A 225 -18.30 -9.90 10.60
N LEU A 226 -18.19 -9.49 9.34
CA LEU A 226 -19.21 -9.65 8.30
C LEU A 226 -19.22 -11.05 7.66
N ASP A 227 -18.20 -11.87 7.90
CA ASP A 227 -18.00 -13.18 7.26
C ASP A 227 -18.41 -14.37 8.14
N ILE A 228 -18.78 -14.14 9.41
CA ILE A 228 -19.28 -15.19 10.30
C ILE A 228 -20.64 -15.67 9.77
N LYS A 229 -20.66 -16.85 9.15
CA LYS A 229 -21.88 -17.52 8.70
C LYS A 229 -22.42 -18.39 9.83
N ILE A 230 -23.38 -17.84 10.58
CA ILE A 230 -24.08 -18.58 11.62
C ILE A 230 -25.02 -19.58 10.94
N SER A 231 -24.80 -20.87 11.19
CA SER A 231 -25.72 -21.94 10.79
C SER A 231 -27.00 -21.89 11.64
N LYS A 232 -28.09 -22.47 11.15
CA LYS A 232 -29.35 -22.54 11.93
C LYS A 232 -29.16 -23.24 13.28
N GLN A 233 -28.33 -24.29 13.32
CA GLN A 233 -28.01 -25.00 14.56
C GLN A 233 -27.26 -24.11 15.56
N GLU A 234 -26.29 -23.33 15.10
CA GLU A 234 -25.58 -22.37 15.96
C GLU A 234 -26.49 -21.23 16.41
N GLU A 235 -27.40 -20.76 15.55
CA GLU A 235 -28.38 -19.74 15.92
C GLU A 235 -29.31 -20.23 17.04
N ASP A 236 -29.76 -21.49 16.96
CA ASP A 236 -30.59 -22.10 18.00
C ASP A 236 -29.82 -22.27 19.31
N GLN A 237 -28.54 -22.69 19.25
CA GLN A 237 -27.66 -22.77 20.42
C GLN A 237 -27.43 -21.40 21.07
N ILE A 238 -27.23 -20.34 20.27
CA ILE A 238 -27.07 -18.97 20.77
C ILE A 238 -28.37 -18.51 21.48
N LYS A 239 -29.53 -18.81 20.90
CA LYS A 239 -30.83 -18.48 21.51
C LYS A 239 -31.07 -19.26 22.79
N GLU A 240 -30.67 -20.52 22.85
CA GLU A 240 -30.75 -21.36 24.05
C GLU A 240 -29.83 -20.81 25.15
N LEU A 241 -28.57 -20.49 24.81
CA LEU A 241 -27.62 -19.87 25.73
C LEU A 241 -28.14 -18.53 26.26
N ALA A 242 -28.76 -17.71 25.40
CA ALA A 242 -29.33 -16.43 25.79
C ALA A 242 -30.54 -16.54 26.75
N ARG A 243 -31.17 -17.72 26.84
CA ARG A 243 -32.26 -17.98 27.80
C ARG A 243 -31.75 -18.43 29.17
N ASP A 244 -30.48 -18.81 29.29
CA ASP A 244 -29.87 -19.21 30.57
C ASP A 244 -29.76 -17.99 31.51
N PRO A 245 -30.38 -18.02 32.72
CA PRO A 245 -30.27 -16.93 33.68
C PRO A 245 -28.84 -16.63 34.13
N HIS A 246 -27.94 -17.62 34.07
CA HIS A 246 -26.54 -17.49 34.49
C HIS A 246 -25.59 -17.31 33.30
N VAL A 247 -26.11 -16.96 32.11
CA VAL A 247 -25.30 -16.77 30.89
C VAL A 247 -24.17 -15.76 31.10
N PHE A 248 -24.40 -14.70 31.86
CA PHE A 248 -23.40 -13.67 32.12
C PHE A 248 -22.18 -14.23 32.85
N GLU A 249 -22.40 -14.94 33.96
CA GLU A 249 -21.33 -15.58 34.75
C GLU A 249 -20.57 -16.62 33.92
N ARG A 250 -21.30 -17.45 33.17
CA ARG A 250 -20.70 -18.45 32.27
C ARG A 250 -19.80 -17.81 31.21
N LEU A 251 -20.20 -16.67 30.64
CA LEU A 251 -19.38 -15.93 29.67
C LEU A 251 -18.15 -15.31 30.33
N VAL A 252 -18.28 -14.75 31.53
CA VAL A 252 -17.16 -14.19 32.31
C VAL A 252 -16.10 -15.25 32.57
N ASP A 253 -16.52 -16.44 33.00
CA ASP A 253 -15.62 -17.57 33.26
C ASP A 253 -14.92 -18.08 32.00
N SER A 254 -15.59 -17.99 30.84
CA SER A 254 -15.06 -18.46 29.56
C SER A 254 -13.91 -17.62 28.99
N ILE A 255 -13.77 -16.35 29.39
CA ILE A 255 -12.75 -15.44 28.84
C ILE A 255 -11.35 -15.97 29.12
N ALA A 256 -11.07 -16.27 30.39
CA ALA A 256 -9.75 -16.70 30.85
C ALA A 256 -9.90 -17.78 31.94
N PRO A 257 -10.26 -19.02 31.56
CA PRO A 257 -10.49 -20.12 32.52
C PRO A 257 -9.20 -20.52 33.26
N SER A 258 -8.04 -20.27 32.65
CA SER A 258 -6.73 -20.56 33.26
C SER A 258 -6.33 -19.59 34.39
N ILE A 259 -7.09 -18.52 34.62
CA ILE A 259 -6.81 -17.52 35.65
C ILE A 259 -7.88 -17.63 36.72
N TYR A 260 -7.45 -18.04 37.92
CA TYR A 260 -8.31 -18.10 39.09
C TYR A 260 -8.66 -16.69 39.58
N GLY A 261 -9.93 -16.47 39.94
CA GLY A 261 -10.43 -15.17 40.43
C GLY A 261 -10.50 -14.08 39.36
N HIS A 262 -10.34 -12.83 39.80
CA HIS A 262 -10.43 -11.62 38.96
C HIS A 262 -11.78 -11.45 38.22
N GLU A 263 -12.88 -11.93 38.79
CA GLU A 263 -14.23 -11.91 38.19
C GLU A 263 -14.61 -10.52 37.67
N LYS A 264 -14.54 -9.48 38.51
CA LYS A 264 -14.82 -8.10 38.10
C LYS A 264 -13.95 -7.59 36.94
N THR A 265 -12.70 -8.04 36.86
CA THR A 265 -11.82 -7.68 35.75
C THR A 265 -12.22 -8.39 34.47
N LYS A 266 -12.59 -9.68 34.56
CA LYS A 266 -13.09 -10.47 33.43
C LYS A 266 -14.44 -9.94 32.95
N GLU A 267 -15.34 -9.54 33.85
CA GLU A 267 -16.59 -8.83 33.54
C GLU A 267 -16.34 -7.55 32.73
N GLY A 268 -15.41 -6.70 33.19
CA GLY A 268 -15.05 -5.49 32.47
C GLY A 268 -14.51 -5.75 31.07
N LEU A 269 -13.70 -6.82 30.91
CA LEU A 269 -13.22 -7.26 29.60
C LEU A 269 -14.35 -7.84 28.72
N LEU A 270 -15.29 -8.59 29.30
CA LEU A 270 -16.46 -9.13 28.59
C LEU A 270 -17.29 -8.00 27.97
N LEU A 271 -17.63 -7.00 28.79
CA LEU A 271 -18.36 -5.83 28.35
C LEU A 271 -17.59 -5.09 27.24
N GLN A 272 -16.27 -4.99 27.36
CA GLN A 272 -15.43 -4.41 26.31
C GLN A 272 -15.50 -5.18 24.99
N PHE A 273 -15.51 -6.52 25.02
CA PHE A 273 -15.61 -7.33 23.80
C PHE A 273 -16.96 -7.19 23.10
N VAL A 274 -18.05 -7.12 23.87
CA VAL A 274 -19.40 -6.89 23.32
C VAL A 274 -19.51 -5.48 22.75
N GLY A 275 -18.84 -4.51 23.37
CA GLY A 275 -18.83 -3.12 22.92
C GLY A 275 -20.14 -2.38 23.21
N GLY A 276 -20.10 -1.05 23.11
CA GLY A 276 -21.28 -0.20 23.26
C GLY A 276 -21.88 0.20 21.91
N VAL A 277 -23.17 0.55 21.93
CA VAL A 277 -23.87 1.05 20.73
C VAL A 277 -23.49 2.51 20.48
N ARG A 278 -23.00 2.80 19.27
CA ARG A 278 -22.76 4.16 18.80
C ARG A 278 -24.10 4.87 18.60
N LYS A 279 -24.30 6.03 19.26
CA LYS A 279 -25.55 6.80 19.19
C LYS A 279 -25.33 8.13 18.51
N GLU A 280 -26.17 8.44 17.54
CA GLU A 280 -26.25 9.75 16.93
C GLU A 280 -27.39 10.53 17.59
N ARG A 281 -27.08 11.73 18.07
CA ARG A 281 -28.06 12.62 18.67
C ARG A 281 -28.70 13.51 17.60
N ALA A 282 -29.82 14.14 17.93
CA ALA A 282 -30.55 15.03 17.01
C ALA A 282 -29.71 16.24 16.53
N ASP A 283 -28.64 16.58 17.25
CA ASP A 283 -27.67 17.63 16.92
C ASP A 283 -26.50 17.14 16.03
N GLN A 284 -26.60 15.94 15.44
CA GLN A 284 -25.55 15.27 14.65
C GLN A 284 -24.27 14.95 15.45
N THR A 285 -24.27 15.11 16.78
CA THR A 285 -23.15 14.67 17.59
C THR A 285 -23.20 13.15 17.75
N ILE A 286 -22.05 12.52 17.50
CA ILE A 286 -21.94 11.08 17.59
C ILE A 286 -21.25 10.71 18.90
N THR A 287 -21.99 10.03 19.77
CA THR A 287 -21.47 9.49 21.03
C THR A 287 -20.79 8.16 20.76
N ARG A 288 -19.54 8.02 21.21
CA ARG A 288 -18.76 6.78 21.02
C ARG A 288 -19.43 5.60 21.76
N GLY A 289 -19.44 4.44 21.11
CA GLY A 289 -19.80 3.18 21.74
C GLY A 289 -18.59 2.44 22.34
N ASP A 290 -17.38 2.81 21.93
CA ASP A 290 -16.17 2.09 22.30
C ASP A 290 -15.74 2.38 23.75
N MET A 291 -15.36 1.30 24.44
CA MET A 291 -14.88 1.33 25.81
C MET A 291 -13.37 1.14 25.87
N HIS A 292 -12.69 2.01 26.62
CA HIS A 292 -11.26 1.88 26.91
C HIS A 292 -11.10 1.43 28.36
N VAL A 293 -10.42 0.30 28.54
CA VAL A 293 -10.15 -0.31 29.84
C VAL A 293 -8.66 -0.25 30.12
N LEU A 294 -8.29 0.18 31.32
CA LEU A 294 -6.92 0.16 31.83
C LEU A 294 -6.83 -0.80 33.02
N LEU A 295 -5.93 -1.77 32.94
CA LEU A 295 -5.66 -2.72 34.02
C LEU A 295 -4.41 -2.29 34.79
N VAL A 296 -4.56 -1.81 36.01
CA VAL A 296 -3.46 -1.43 36.92
C VAL A 296 -3.41 -2.38 38.10
N GLY A 297 -2.21 -2.76 38.54
CA GLY A 297 -1.99 -3.56 39.75
C GLY A 297 -0.57 -4.08 39.85
N ASP A 298 -0.30 -4.93 40.84
CA ASP A 298 1.05 -5.39 41.14
C ASP A 298 1.66 -6.32 40.07
N PRO A 299 2.99 -6.33 39.89
CA PRO A 299 3.66 -7.30 39.05
C PRO A 299 3.27 -8.74 39.47
N GLY A 300 3.03 -9.62 38.50
CA GLY A 300 2.70 -11.02 38.77
C GLY A 300 1.21 -11.37 38.90
N CYS A 301 0.29 -10.38 39.00
CA CYS A 301 -1.16 -10.65 39.07
C CYS A 301 -1.82 -11.07 37.74
N GLY A 302 -1.11 -11.75 36.83
CA GLY A 302 -1.71 -12.29 35.60
C GLY A 302 -2.19 -11.29 34.53
N LYS A 303 -2.04 -9.97 34.71
CA LYS A 303 -2.52 -8.92 33.77
C LYS A 303 -2.09 -9.15 32.31
N SER A 304 -0.81 -9.46 32.08
CA SER A 304 -0.30 -9.70 30.73
C SER A 304 -0.86 -10.99 30.13
N VAL A 305 -1.19 -11.99 30.96
CA VAL A 305 -1.80 -13.25 30.52
C VAL A 305 -3.25 -13.01 30.12
N LEU A 306 -4.01 -12.21 30.89
CA LEU A 306 -5.36 -11.76 30.52
C LEU A 306 -5.34 -11.07 29.15
N LEU A 307 -4.46 -10.09 28.93
CA LEU A 307 -4.37 -9.35 27.66
C LEU A 307 -3.99 -10.27 26.47
N LYS A 308 -3.05 -11.21 26.68
CA LYS A 308 -2.70 -12.19 25.64
C LYS A 308 -3.87 -13.10 25.29
N ARG A 309 -4.70 -13.47 26.27
CA ARG A 309 -5.91 -14.25 26.05
C ARG A 309 -6.96 -13.42 25.28
N SER A 310 -7.14 -12.15 25.63
CA SER A 310 -8.01 -11.23 24.90
C SER A 310 -7.69 -11.16 23.41
N VAL A 311 -6.39 -11.19 23.05
CA VAL A 311 -5.95 -11.19 21.65
C VAL A 311 -6.34 -12.46 20.89
N LYS A 312 -6.47 -13.60 21.57
CA LYS A 312 -6.95 -14.85 20.95
C LYS A 312 -8.47 -14.90 20.80
N VAL A 313 -9.20 -14.21 21.67
CA VAL A 313 -10.67 -14.23 21.71
C VAL A 313 -11.26 -13.18 20.79
N ALA A 314 -10.70 -11.96 20.78
CA ALA A 314 -11.23 -10.86 19.97
C ALA A 314 -10.63 -10.83 18.57
N PRO A 315 -11.46 -10.74 17.50
CA PRO A 315 -10.95 -10.62 16.14
C PRO A 315 -10.24 -9.26 15.95
N LYS A 316 -9.16 -9.25 15.18
CA LYS A 316 -8.29 -8.08 14.90
C LYS A 316 -7.55 -7.48 16.11
N ALA A 317 -7.62 -8.11 17.28
CA ALA A 317 -6.85 -7.65 18.44
C ALA A 317 -5.35 -7.86 18.22
N ARG A 318 -4.51 -6.88 18.58
CA ARG A 318 -3.05 -6.97 18.50
C ARG A 318 -2.43 -6.71 19.85
N TYR A 319 -1.54 -7.61 20.29
CA TYR A 319 -0.75 -7.41 21.49
C TYR A 319 0.46 -6.54 21.17
N VAL A 320 0.66 -5.43 21.90
CA VAL A 320 1.82 -4.57 21.73
C VAL A 320 2.42 -4.24 23.10
N ALA A 321 3.72 -4.44 23.26
CA ALA A 321 4.45 -4.10 24.47
C ALA A 321 4.97 -2.66 24.40
N GLY A 322 4.75 -1.87 25.46
CA GLY A 322 5.10 -0.44 25.51
C GLY A 322 6.60 -0.12 25.35
N GLN A 323 7.50 -1.09 25.53
CA GLN A 323 8.94 -0.90 25.27
C GLN A 323 9.26 -0.76 23.78
N GLY A 324 8.39 -1.24 22.88
CA GLY A 324 8.59 -1.18 21.42
C GLY A 324 7.81 -0.07 20.70
N VAL A 325 7.05 0.75 21.43
CA VAL A 325 6.20 1.81 20.85
C VAL A 325 6.69 3.16 21.32
N SER A 326 7.33 3.92 20.43
CA SER A 326 7.55 5.34 20.69
C SER A 326 6.21 6.08 20.57
N ALA A 327 6.00 7.14 21.36
CA ALA A 327 4.79 7.97 21.27
C ALA A 327 4.53 8.53 19.85
N ALA A 328 5.55 8.57 19.00
CA ALA A 328 5.44 8.90 17.58
C ALA A 328 4.68 7.85 16.73
N GLY A 329 4.41 6.65 17.27
CA GLY A 329 3.64 5.61 16.58
C GLY A 329 2.14 5.91 16.43
N LEU A 330 1.61 6.85 17.23
CA LEU A 330 0.20 7.29 17.20
C LEU A 330 0.04 8.80 16.91
N CYS A 331 1.14 9.55 16.91
CA CYS A 331 1.16 10.99 16.64
C CYS A 331 1.82 11.29 15.28
N VAL A 332 1.30 12.30 14.60
CA VAL A 332 1.83 12.78 13.32
C VAL A 332 3.05 13.68 13.59
N SER A 333 4.15 13.50 12.84
CA SER A 333 5.38 14.28 13.03
C SER A 333 5.19 15.75 12.60
N PRO A 334 5.95 16.73 13.15
CA PRO A 334 5.84 18.14 12.75
C PRO A 334 6.00 18.38 11.24
N ASN A 335 6.78 17.54 10.56
CA ASN A 335 7.06 17.63 9.13
C ASN A 335 6.03 16.87 8.27
N SER A 336 5.07 16.17 8.89
CA SER A 336 4.07 15.44 8.14
C SER A 336 3.18 16.42 7.37
N LEU A 337 2.99 16.13 6.09
CA LEU A 337 2.31 17.02 5.16
C LEU A 337 0.79 16.78 5.20
N LEU A 338 0.04 17.87 5.27
CA LEU A 338 -1.41 17.92 5.15
C LEU A 338 -1.79 18.57 3.82
N ILE A 339 -2.84 18.06 3.17
CA ILE A 339 -3.47 18.75 2.05
C ILE A 339 -4.52 19.71 2.64
N THR A 340 -4.21 21.00 2.65
CA THR A 340 -5.16 22.04 3.02
C THR A 340 -6.06 22.39 1.84
N ASN A 341 -7.14 23.13 2.04
CA ASN A 341 -7.90 23.77 0.96
C ASN A 341 -7.39 25.22 0.84
N PRO A 342 -6.74 25.64 -0.27
CA PRO A 342 -7.04 25.32 -1.68
C PRO A 342 -6.22 24.23 -2.39
N GLY A 343 -5.69 23.24 -1.67
CA GLY A 343 -5.00 22.07 -2.24
C GLY A 343 -3.48 22.10 -2.02
N GLU A 344 -3.00 22.92 -1.08
CA GLU A 344 -1.58 23.06 -0.78
C GLU A 344 -1.12 21.97 0.18
N MET A 345 0.05 21.41 -0.08
CA MET A 345 0.73 20.50 0.86
C MET A 345 1.50 21.35 1.87
N VAL A 346 1.01 21.38 3.11
CA VAL A 346 1.59 22.19 4.19
C VAL A 346 2.02 21.26 5.31
N ALA A 347 3.19 21.47 5.90
CA ALA A 347 3.58 20.68 7.06
C ALA A 347 2.63 20.98 8.23
N ILE A 348 2.25 19.95 8.99
CA ILE A 348 1.31 20.11 10.10
C ILE A 348 1.79 21.14 11.12
N LYS A 349 3.12 21.32 11.30
CA LYS A 349 3.67 22.39 12.13
C LYS A 349 3.25 23.78 11.64
N ASP A 350 3.30 24.05 10.33
CA ASP A 350 3.00 25.39 9.80
C ASP A 350 1.50 25.71 9.87
N VAL A 351 0.66 24.67 10.05
CA VAL A 351 -0.78 24.80 10.31
C VAL A 351 -1.07 24.99 11.80
N VAL A 352 -0.35 24.28 12.68
CA VAL A 352 -0.66 24.23 14.12
C VAL A 352 0.07 25.32 14.91
N GLU A 353 1.30 25.66 14.55
CA GLU A 353 2.13 26.68 15.23
C GLU A 353 1.50 28.10 15.17
N PRO A 354 0.93 28.59 14.05
CA PRO A 354 0.31 29.93 14.05
C PRO A 354 -0.95 30.04 14.90
N ILE A 355 -1.54 28.91 15.29
CA ILE A 355 -2.75 28.82 16.12
C ILE A 355 -2.37 28.67 17.61
N SER A 356 -1.05 28.60 17.92
CA SER A 356 -0.53 28.42 19.27
C SER A 356 -0.63 29.70 20.10
N GLY A 357 -1.79 29.91 20.75
CA GLY A 357 -1.85 30.65 22.00
C GLY A 357 -1.34 29.83 23.20
N ASP A 358 -1.77 30.16 24.42
CA ASP A 358 -1.49 29.38 25.63
C ASP A 358 -2.21 28.03 25.59
N TRP A 359 -1.52 26.98 25.15
CA TRP A 359 -2.08 25.65 24.96
C TRP A 359 -1.59 24.72 26.06
N PHE A 360 -2.11 24.91 27.27
CA PHE A 360 -2.20 23.90 28.33
C PHE A 360 -2.77 24.55 29.61
N GLN A 361 -3.98 24.16 30.02
CA GLN A 361 -4.41 24.23 31.42
C GLN A 361 -4.71 22.81 31.86
N GLN A 362 -4.08 22.36 32.95
CA GLN A 362 -4.25 21.02 33.49
C GLN A 362 -5.74 20.78 33.78
N GLY A 363 -6.37 19.86 33.05
CA GLY A 363 -7.80 19.52 33.21
C GLY A 363 -8.72 19.86 32.04
N VAL A 364 -8.27 20.60 31.01
CA VAL A 364 -9.08 20.89 29.81
C VAL A 364 -8.45 20.25 28.57
N TRP A 365 -9.14 19.24 28.02
CA TRP A 365 -8.62 18.37 26.94
C TRP A 365 -9.16 18.73 25.55
N LYS A 366 -9.75 19.91 25.35
CA LYS A 366 -10.44 20.19 24.08
C LYS A 366 -10.43 21.67 23.75
N ARG A 367 -9.86 22.03 22.59
CA ARG A 367 -10.14 23.28 21.90
C ARG A 367 -10.73 22.94 20.52
N PRO A 368 -11.92 23.45 20.15
CA PRO A 368 -12.40 23.34 18.79
C PRO A 368 -11.41 24.03 17.85
N ALA A 369 -11.12 23.44 16.69
CA ALA A 369 -10.27 24.11 15.71
C ALA A 369 -10.97 25.42 15.29
N GLU A 370 -10.30 26.55 15.45
CA GLU A 370 -10.83 27.84 14.99
C GLU A 370 -11.05 27.80 13.47
N ASP A 371 -11.97 28.64 12.98
CA ASP A 371 -12.54 28.64 11.61
C ASP A 371 -11.54 28.78 10.45
N LYS A 372 -10.24 28.87 10.74
CA LYS A 372 -9.19 29.21 9.77
C LYS A 372 -8.58 28.02 9.03
N VAL A 373 -8.77 26.78 9.49
CA VAL A 373 -8.16 25.60 8.85
C VAL A 373 -9.20 24.65 8.27
N LYS A 374 -9.15 24.43 6.96
CA LYS A 374 -9.88 23.37 6.27
C LYS A 374 -8.89 22.37 5.68
N VAL A 375 -9.03 21.11 6.06
CA VAL A 375 -8.21 20.00 5.54
C VAL A 375 -9.04 19.20 4.53
N GLN A 376 -8.38 18.63 3.53
CA GLN A 376 -9.03 17.66 2.66
C GLN A 376 -9.13 16.32 3.39
N THR A 377 -10.32 15.75 3.44
CA THR A 377 -10.62 14.44 4.02
C THR A 377 -11.47 13.63 3.05
N LEU A 378 -11.54 12.32 3.29
CA LEU A 378 -12.38 11.43 2.50
C LEU A 378 -13.77 11.32 3.14
N SER A 379 -14.83 11.50 2.35
CA SER A 379 -16.19 11.11 2.77
C SER A 379 -16.39 9.59 2.62
N TYR A 380 -17.47 9.07 3.19
CA TYR A 380 -17.83 7.65 3.10
C TYR A 380 -18.00 7.14 1.67
N ASP A 381 -18.27 8.02 0.70
CA ASP A 381 -18.34 7.73 -0.74
C ASP A 381 -16.97 7.87 -1.45
N LEU A 382 -15.87 7.92 -0.69
CA LEU A 382 -14.49 8.06 -1.16
C LEU A 382 -14.20 9.35 -1.94
N LYS A 383 -15.11 10.34 -1.90
CA LYS A 383 -14.86 11.64 -2.48
C LYS A 383 -14.00 12.48 -1.54
N ILE A 384 -13.03 13.16 -2.12
CA ILE A 384 -12.23 14.15 -1.39
C ILE A 384 -13.12 15.37 -1.19
N HIS A 385 -13.39 15.71 0.05
CA HIS A 385 -14.09 16.94 0.41
C HIS A 385 -13.28 17.72 1.45
N SER A 386 -13.56 19.01 1.53
CA SER A 386 -12.91 19.88 2.50
C SER A 386 -13.71 19.88 3.79
N ALA A 387 -13.10 19.43 4.89
CA ALA A 387 -13.72 19.43 6.20
C ALA A 387 -12.89 20.25 7.20
N LYS A 388 -13.58 20.74 8.24
CA LYS A 388 -12.92 21.36 9.38
C LYS A 388 -12.44 20.26 10.32
N PRO A 389 -11.19 20.30 10.81
CA PRO A 389 -10.75 19.36 11.83
C PRO A 389 -11.55 19.61 13.12
N ALA A 390 -12.04 18.54 13.75
CA ALA A 390 -12.83 18.66 14.97
C ALA A 390 -12.00 19.22 16.16
N THR A 391 -10.71 18.91 16.18
CA THR A 391 -9.78 19.25 17.27
C THR A 391 -8.34 19.27 16.75
N LEU A 392 -7.54 20.22 17.22
CA LEU A 392 -6.09 20.32 16.94
C LEU A 392 -5.34 20.30 18.26
N TRP A 393 -4.40 19.38 18.43
CA TRP A 393 -3.68 19.16 19.69
C TRP A 393 -2.18 19.09 19.40
N LYS A 394 -1.37 19.78 20.21
CA LYS A 394 0.09 19.75 20.12
C LYS A 394 0.66 19.30 21.46
N LEU A 395 1.58 18.34 21.44
CA LEU A 395 2.40 18.05 22.61
C LEU A 395 3.35 19.23 22.82
N GLN A 396 3.29 19.86 24.00
CA GLN A 396 4.21 20.94 24.33
C GLN A 396 5.65 20.39 24.32
N ALA A 397 6.46 20.86 23.38
CA ALA A 397 7.88 20.59 23.42
C ALA A 397 8.42 21.23 24.72
N PRO A 398 9.21 20.51 25.52
CA PRO A 398 9.76 21.09 26.75
C PRO A 398 10.60 22.33 26.42
N SER A 399 10.50 23.36 27.27
CA SER A 399 11.19 24.64 27.11
C SER A 399 12.72 24.51 27.12
N VAL A 400 13.24 23.38 27.63
CA VAL A 400 14.67 23.08 27.70
C VAL A 400 14.96 21.81 26.88
N VAL A 401 15.79 21.98 25.86
CA VAL A 401 16.37 20.91 25.06
C VAL A 401 17.82 20.74 25.47
N PHE A 402 18.25 19.51 25.75
CA PHE A 402 19.62 19.19 26.10
C PHE A 402 20.40 18.87 24.83
N ARG A 403 21.45 19.64 24.57
CA ARG A 403 22.44 19.34 23.54
C ARG A 403 23.63 18.65 24.20
N ILE A 404 23.82 17.37 23.91
CA ILE A 404 24.93 16.58 24.43
C ILE A 404 25.94 16.38 23.31
N GLN A 405 27.18 16.78 23.57
CA GLN A 405 28.31 16.56 22.69
C GLN A 405 29.29 15.59 23.34
N THR A 406 29.55 14.48 22.66
CA THR A 406 30.56 13.50 23.08
C THR A 406 31.96 13.99 22.72
N ALA A 407 32.98 13.51 23.45
CA ALA A 407 34.38 13.79 23.13
C ALA A 407 34.78 13.33 21.71
N SER A 408 34.10 12.31 21.16
CA SER A 408 34.27 11.86 19.78
C SER A 408 33.59 12.76 18.74
N GLY A 409 33.07 13.93 19.13
CA GLY A 409 32.46 14.92 18.23
C GLY A 409 31.00 14.65 17.85
N LYS A 410 30.40 13.54 18.28
CA LYS A 410 28.96 13.25 18.00
C LYS A 410 28.09 14.13 18.87
N LYS A 411 27.10 14.77 18.26
CA LYS A 411 26.13 15.66 18.90
C LYS A 411 24.75 15.04 18.84
N VAL A 412 23.99 15.17 19.92
CA VAL A 412 22.59 14.78 19.97
C VAL A 412 21.79 15.85 20.71
N GLU A 413 20.65 16.22 20.15
CA GLU A 413 19.69 17.13 20.77
C GLU A 413 18.45 16.35 21.18
N LEU A 414 18.08 16.46 22.45
CA LEU A 414 17.00 15.66 23.01
C LEU A 414 16.30 16.37 24.18
N THR A 415 15.07 15.97 24.45
CA THR A 415 14.31 16.44 25.61
C THR A 415 14.91 15.92 26.91
N GLY A 416 14.75 16.66 28.02
CA GLY A 416 15.31 16.31 29.34
C GLY A 416 14.91 14.93 29.89
N ASN A 417 13.76 14.41 29.47
CA ASN A 417 13.26 13.09 29.88
C ASN A 417 13.78 11.94 29.02
N THR A 418 14.38 12.22 27.86
CA THR A 418 14.90 11.18 26.98
C THR A 418 16.08 10.50 27.69
N LYS A 419 15.97 9.19 27.91
CA LYS A 419 16.99 8.42 28.64
C LYS A 419 18.13 8.06 27.70
N LEU A 420 19.36 8.31 28.16
CA LEU A 420 20.59 7.91 27.50
C LEU A 420 21.24 6.76 28.28
N LEU A 421 21.79 5.82 27.54
CA LEU A 421 22.50 4.68 28.11
C LEU A 421 23.91 5.14 28.51
N THR A 422 24.17 5.21 29.81
CA THR A 422 25.45 5.59 30.38
C THR A 422 26.17 4.38 30.98
N CYS A 423 27.50 4.43 31.07
CA CYS A 423 28.31 3.40 31.72
C CYS A 423 28.89 3.96 33.02
N LYS A 424 28.60 3.33 34.16
CA LYS A 424 29.16 3.66 35.47
C LYS A 424 29.70 2.37 36.10
N ASN A 425 30.98 2.35 36.49
CA ASN A 425 31.65 1.19 37.09
C ASN A 425 31.48 -0.12 36.27
N GLY A 426 31.54 -0.02 34.94
CA GLY A 426 31.39 -1.18 34.04
C GLY A 426 29.96 -1.71 33.85
N LYS A 427 28.95 -1.08 34.48
CA LYS A 427 27.53 -1.43 34.30
C LYS A 427 26.78 -0.35 33.53
N LEU A 428 25.86 -0.78 32.67
CA LEU A 428 25.05 0.09 31.84
C LEU A 428 23.79 0.55 32.60
N HIS A 429 23.55 1.86 32.63
CA HIS A 429 22.43 2.47 33.31
C HIS A 429 21.74 3.52 32.42
N TRP A 430 20.41 3.46 32.40
CA TRP A 430 19.59 4.48 31.73
C TRP A 430 19.46 5.71 32.61
N VAL A 431 20.04 6.83 32.17
CA VAL A 431 20.01 8.12 32.89
C VAL A 431 19.26 9.13 32.04
N LYS A 432 18.39 9.95 32.65
CA LYS A 432 17.70 11.01 31.92
C LYS A 432 18.71 12.02 31.40
N SER A 433 18.50 12.58 30.21
CA SER A 433 19.44 13.56 29.65
C SER A 433 19.60 14.82 30.50
N SER A 434 18.59 15.19 31.30
CA SER A 434 18.70 16.26 32.30
C SER A 434 19.65 15.95 33.45
N GLU A 435 19.93 14.68 33.70
CA GLU A 435 20.78 14.18 34.79
C GLU A 435 22.19 13.79 34.29
N VAL A 436 22.42 13.86 32.98
CA VAL A 436 23.73 13.61 32.38
C VAL A 436 24.66 14.78 32.68
N LYS A 437 25.84 14.47 33.21
CA LYS A 437 26.89 15.44 33.54
C LYS A 437 28.12 15.24 32.66
N GLU A 438 28.92 16.30 32.52
CA GLU A 438 30.22 16.21 31.87
C GLU A 438 31.10 15.14 32.54
N GLY A 439 31.81 14.36 31.72
CA GLY A 439 32.61 13.20 32.18
C GLY A 439 31.86 11.86 32.22
N MET A 440 30.53 11.83 32.05
CA MET A 440 29.79 10.56 31.92
C MET A 440 30.01 9.92 30.54
N SER A 441 30.26 8.61 30.53
CA SER A 441 30.34 7.83 29.29
C SER A 441 28.95 7.47 28.79
N ILE A 442 28.63 7.85 27.55
CA ILE A 442 27.35 7.59 26.89
C ILE A 442 27.57 6.61 25.73
N ALA A 443 26.74 5.58 25.61
CA ALA A 443 26.79 4.67 24.50
C ALA A 443 26.42 5.40 23.20
N THR A 444 27.31 5.38 22.21
CA THR A 444 27.03 5.92 20.88
C THR A 444 27.16 4.82 19.83
N PRO A 445 26.31 4.80 18.79
CA PRO A 445 26.47 3.87 17.68
C PRO A 445 27.79 4.16 16.96
N ARG A 446 28.61 3.13 16.67
CA ARG A 446 29.90 3.32 15.96
C ARG A 446 29.71 3.85 14.55
N CYS A 447 28.62 3.47 13.90
CA CYS A 447 28.18 3.93 12.59
C CYS A 447 26.70 4.31 12.67
N LEU A 448 26.34 5.51 12.23
CA LEU A 448 24.95 5.85 11.96
C LEU A 448 24.66 5.40 10.52
N LEU A 449 23.64 4.56 10.34
CA LEU A 449 23.08 4.29 9.01
C LEU A 449 22.34 5.55 8.57
N GLU A 450 23.08 6.56 8.11
CA GLU A 450 22.49 7.72 7.47
C GLU A 450 21.87 7.23 6.15
N GLY A 451 20.56 7.02 6.14
CA GLY A 451 19.80 7.03 4.90
C GLY A 451 20.02 8.39 4.27
N LYS A 452 20.85 8.48 3.22
CA LYS A 452 21.03 9.71 2.46
C LYS A 452 19.65 10.18 2.01
N GLU A 453 19.15 11.26 2.60
CA GLU A 453 17.98 11.97 2.09
C GLU A 453 18.34 12.43 0.68
N THR A 454 17.78 11.75 -0.32
CA THR A 454 18.01 12.08 -1.71
C THR A 454 16.82 12.88 -2.17
N THR A 455 17.02 14.19 -2.30
CA THR A 455 16.04 15.07 -2.92
C THR A 455 16.09 14.82 -4.43
N VAL A 456 14.97 14.41 -5.01
CA VAL A 456 14.84 14.23 -6.46
C VAL A 456 14.03 15.39 -7.00
N LYS A 457 14.51 16.05 -8.05
CA LYS A 457 13.76 17.12 -8.72
C LYS A 457 12.53 16.51 -9.38
N ILE A 458 11.35 17.07 -9.11
CA ILE A 458 10.09 16.53 -9.64
C ILE A 458 10.07 16.51 -11.16
N VAL A 459 10.71 17.48 -11.80
CA VAL A 459 10.88 17.53 -13.27
C VAL A 459 11.55 16.27 -13.83
N ASP A 460 12.44 15.64 -13.06
CA ASP A 460 13.12 14.41 -13.48
C ASP A 460 12.23 13.16 -13.36
N LEU A 461 11.13 13.25 -12.62
CA LEU A 461 10.13 12.19 -12.45
C LEU A 461 8.99 12.30 -13.49
N ILE A 462 8.84 13.44 -14.17
CA ILE A 462 7.78 13.65 -15.16
C ILE A 462 8.16 12.93 -16.46
N GLN A 463 7.56 11.75 -16.67
CA GLN A 463 7.75 10.96 -17.89
C GLN A 463 6.96 11.54 -19.09
N SER A 464 5.87 12.26 -18.84
CA SER A 464 5.04 12.88 -19.87
C SER A 464 5.67 14.16 -20.44
N ASN A 465 5.04 14.79 -21.43
CA ASN A 465 5.52 16.04 -22.02
C ASN A 465 4.48 17.17 -21.87
N PRO A 466 4.21 17.62 -20.62
CA PRO A 466 3.19 18.63 -20.36
C PRO A 466 3.60 20.00 -20.89
N VAL A 467 2.63 20.91 -20.96
CA VAL A 467 2.86 22.33 -21.26
C VAL A 467 3.27 23.04 -19.97
N VAL A 468 4.34 23.83 -20.01
CA VAL A 468 4.86 24.57 -18.86
C VAL A 468 4.35 26.00 -18.88
N HIS A 469 3.87 26.49 -17.75
CA HIS A 469 3.36 27.86 -17.58
C HIS A 469 4.38 28.73 -16.83
N ASN A 470 4.21 30.05 -16.91
CA ASN A 470 5.03 31.06 -16.23
C ASN A 470 6.55 31.05 -16.54
N VAL A 471 6.98 30.38 -17.62
CA VAL A 471 8.41 30.32 -18.03
C VAL A 471 8.79 31.25 -19.18
N LYS A 472 7.87 32.08 -19.70
CA LYS A 472 8.08 32.86 -20.93
C LYS A 472 9.28 33.82 -20.88
N ASN A 473 9.50 34.50 -19.75
CA ASN A 473 10.67 35.38 -19.59
C ASN A 473 11.97 34.58 -19.71
N ARG A 474 12.02 33.40 -19.08
CA ARG A 474 13.17 32.50 -19.11
C ARG A 474 13.39 31.91 -20.49
N VAL A 475 12.31 31.57 -21.21
CA VAL A 475 12.40 31.12 -22.60
C VAL A 475 12.94 32.22 -23.49
N LYS A 476 12.54 33.48 -23.28
CA LYS A 476 13.06 34.63 -24.03
C LYS A 476 14.58 34.77 -23.86
N GLU A 477 15.09 34.69 -22.63
CA GLU A 477 16.53 34.71 -22.37
C GLU A 477 17.29 33.59 -23.10
N ILE A 478 16.74 32.37 -23.10
CA ILE A 478 17.33 31.23 -23.82
C ILE A 478 17.31 31.46 -25.33
N VAL A 479 16.21 31.97 -25.88
CA VAL A 479 16.08 32.28 -27.31
C VAL A 479 17.06 33.37 -27.74
N ASP A 480 17.28 34.40 -26.92
CA ASP A 480 18.23 35.48 -27.19
C ASP A 480 19.69 34.97 -27.20
N GLU A 481 20.03 34.03 -26.32
CA GLU A 481 21.34 33.37 -26.30
C GLU A 481 21.52 32.40 -27.47
N LEU A 482 20.47 31.66 -27.85
CA LEU A 482 20.48 30.84 -29.06
C LEU A 482 20.64 31.68 -30.32
N SER A 483 20.02 32.86 -30.38
CA SER A 483 20.20 33.81 -31.48
C SER A 483 21.64 34.30 -31.58
N ARG A 484 22.28 34.61 -30.43
CA ARG A 484 23.71 34.96 -30.39
C ARG A 484 24.60 33.80 -30.84
N LYS A 485 24.29 32.57 -30.44
CA LYS A 485 25.07 31.37 -30.80
C LYS A 485 24.97 30.97 -32.27
N TYR A 486 23.80 31.17 -32.90
CA TYR A 486 23.53 30.77 -34.29
C TYR A 486 23.43 31.96 -35.26
N GLY A 487 23.78 33.18 -34.80
CA GLY A 487 23.79 34.43 -35.56
C GLY A 487 22.41 35.08 -35.78
N SER A 488 21.32 34.29 -35.85
CA SER A 488 19.96 34.82 -35.94
C SER A 488 18.92 33.84 -35.38
N ILE A 489 17.75 34.36 -34.98
CA ILE A 489 16.60 33.55 -34.54
C ILE A 489 16.19 32.56 -35.64
N ARG A 490 16.22 32.99 -36.91
CA ARG A 490 15.86 32.17 -38.07
C ARG A 490 16.80 30.98 -38.27
N ASN A 491 18.10 31.21 -38.12
CA ASN A 491 19.12 30.15 -38.19
C ASN A 491 19.02 29.20 -37.01
N ALA A 492 18.77 29.72 -35.80
CA ALA A 492 18.53 28.90 -34.61
C ALA A 492 17.29 28.01 -34.77
N ALA A 493 16.17 28.56 -35.25
CA ALA A 493 14.92 27.83 -35.47
C ALA A 493 15.10 26.71 -36.51
N LYS A 494 15.76 27.01 -37.65
CA LYS A 494 16.05 26.03 -38.71
C LYS A 494 16.94 24.88 -38.22
N LYS A 495 17.99 25.19 -37.45
CA LYS A 495 18.94 24.19 -36.95
C LYS A 495 18.37 23.31 -35.83
N LEU A 496 17.38 23.82 -35.09
CA LEU A 496 16.71 23.11 -34.00
C LEU A 496 15.40 22.41 -34.41
N GLY A 497 14.98 22.56 -35.67
CA GLY A 497 13.74 21.96 -36.18
C GLY A 497 12.47 22.57 -35.56
N VAL A 498 12.51 23.84 -35.16
CA VAL A 498 11.41 24.56 -34.53
C VAL A 498 10.85 25.59 -35.51
N LYS A 499 9.52 25.79 -35.53
CA LYS A 499 8.89 26.85 -36.34
C LYS A 499 9.30 28.23 -35.83
N GLU A 500 9.67 29.13 -36.73
CA GLU A 500 10.15 30.49 -36.41
C GLU A 500 9.19 31.28 -35.51
N ASN A 501 7.87 31.19 -35.75
CA ASN A 501 6.84 31.83 -34.94
C ASN A 501 6.80 31.38 -33.47
N GLN A 502 7.38 30.21 -33.14
CA GLN A 502 7.48 29.74 -31.76
C GLN A 502 8.52 30.53 -30.97
N PHE A 503 9.69 30.78 -31.57
CA PHE A 503 10.75 31.59 -30.97
C PHE A 503 10.41 33.08 -30.97
N TYR A 504 9.79 33.56 -32.05
CA TYR A 504 9.53 34.99 -32.22
C TYR A 504 8.35 35.50 -31.38
N TRP A 505 7.31 34.67 -31.18
CA TRP A 505 6.05 35.13 -30.57
C TRP A 505 5.47 34.18 -29.54
N HIS A 506 5.22 32.91 -29.90
CA HIS A 506 4.38 32.05 -29.07
C HIS A 506 5.02 31.75 -27.71
N TRP A 507 6.31 31.48 -27.64
CA TRP A 507 6.97 31.12 -26.38
C TRP A 507 7.55 32.30 -25.59
N THR A 508 7.71 33.46 -26.23
CA THR A 508 8.44 34.60 -25.67
C THR A 508 7.52 35.78 -25.33
N ASN A 509 6.38 35.94 -26.00
CA ASN A 509 5.45 37.04 -25.74
C ASN A 509 4.45 36.68 -24.63
N LYS A 510 4.36 37.52 -23.58
CA LYS A 510 3.42 37.35 -22.46
C LYS A 510 1.96 37.23 -22.94
N ASN A 511 1.58 37.97 -23.97
CA ASN A 511 0.20 38.03 -24.48
C ASN A 511 -0.17 36.88 -25.44
N ALA A 512 0.78 36.03 -25.84
CA ALA A 512 0.50 34.89 -26.71
C ALA A 512 -0.20 33.74 -25.97
N ARG A 513 -1.14 33.04 -26.60
CA ARG A 513 -1.79 31.85 -26.02
C ARG A 513 -0.90 30.61 -25.99
N GLY A 514 0.16 30.56 -26.79
CA GLY A 514 1.07 29.43 -26.86
C GLY A 514 2.01 29.36 -25.64
N ASN A 515 2.28 28.15 -25.16
CA ASN A 515 3.29 27.88 -24.13
C ASN A 515 4.18 26.72 -24.58
N ILE A 516 5.40 26.66 -24.06
CA ILE A 516 6.40 25.65 -24.45
C ILE A 516 6.12 24.31 -23.74
N LYS A 517 6.40 23.20 -24.43
CA LYS A 517 6.34 21.86 -23.80
C LYS A 517 7.61 21.58 -23.00
N LEU A 518 7.49 20.82 -21.91
CA LEU A 518 8.57 20.56 -20.96
C LEU A 518 9.85 20.01 -21.62
N ARG A 519 9.73 18.98 -22.47
CA ARG A 519 10.90 18.39 -23.17
C ARG A 519 11.57 19.39 -24.11
N GLN A 520 10.80 20.27 -24.75
CA GLN A 520 11.36 21.30 -25.62
C GLN A 520 12.07 22.37 -24.80
N PHE A 521 11.49 22.78 -23.68
CA PHE A 521 12.09 23.75 -22.77
C PHE A 521 13.44 23.27 -22.21
N LEU A 522 13.48 22.03 -21.71
CA LEU A 522 14.71 21.41 -21.20
C LEU A 522 15.79 21.29 -22.29
N LYS A 523 15.41 20.85 -23.50
CA LYS A 523 16.34 20.72 -24.62
C LYS A 523 16.97 22.05 -25.04
N LEU A 524 16.17 23.12 -25.10
CA LEU A 524 16.70 24.46 -25.44
C LEU A 524 17.66 24.97 -24.36
N ALA A 525 17.33 24.77 -23.09
CA ALA A 525 18.17 25.18 -21.97
C ALA A 525 19.51 24.42 -21.93
N GLU A 526 19.49 23.12 -22.22
CA GLU A 526 20.68 22.27 -22.29
C GLU A 526 21.69 22.75 -23.34
N ILE A 527 21.21 23.16 -24.53
CA ILE A 527 22.06 23.67 -25.63
C ILE A 527 22.81 24.95 -25.23
N VAL A 528 22.26 25.72 -24.30
CA VAL A 528 22.82 26.99 -23.80
C VAL A 528 23.52 26.80 -22.45
N GLY A 529 23.48 25.60 -21.87
CA GLY A 529 24.12 25.29 -20.59
C GLY A 529 23.41 25.89 -19.37
N LYS A 530 22.11 26.21 -19.47
CA LYS A 530 21.33 26.77 -18.36
C LYS A 530 20.54 25.69 -17.62
N ASN A 531 20.58 25.71 -16.29
CA ASN A 531 19.69 24.91 -15.47
C ASN A 531 18.35 25.64 -15.29
N VAL A 532 17.28 25.07 -15.84
CA VAL A 532 15.92 25.62 -15.78
C VAL A 532 14.91 24.69 -15.10
N LYS A 533 15.39 23.57 -14.54
CA LYS A 533 14.49 22.58 -13.89
C LYS A 533 13.76 23.18 -12.69
N GLU A 534 14.32 24.23 -12.08
CA GLU A 534 13.78 24.91 -10.91
C GLU A 534 12.72 25.96 -11.26
N ASP A 535 12.70 26.39 -12.52
CA ASP A 535 11.76 27.38 -13.05
C ASP A 535 10.39 26.76 -13.36
N VAL A 536 10.30 25.42 -13.41
CA VAL A 536 9.06 24.68 -13.72
C VAL A 536 8.22 24.49 -12.47
N ARG A 537 7.30 25.43 -12.20
CA ARG A 537 6.37 25.37 -11.05
C ARG A 537 4.93 25.08 -11.42
N GLU A 538 4.56 25.26 -12.68
CA GLU A 538 3.20 25.09 -13.17
C GLU A 538 3.17 24.34 -14.49
N ILE A 539 2.35 23.29 -14.55
CA ILE A 539 2.19 22.46 -15.74
C ILE A 539 0.71 22.24 -16.05
N SER A 540 0.37 22.05 -17.33
CA SER A 540 -0.94 21.56 -17.74
C SER A 540 -0.82 20.31 -18.59
N LEU A 541 -1.68 19.33 -18.30
CA LEU A 541 -1.86 18.11 -19.08
C LEU A 541 -2.89 18.36 -20.20
N TYR A 542 -3.28 17.30 -20.92
CA TYR A 542 -4.15 17.37 -22.11
C TYR A 542 -5.49 18.10 -21.89
N ASN A 543 -5.99 18.15 -20.66
CA ASN A 543 -7.28 18.76 -20.32
C ASN A 543 -7.20 20.28 -20.07
N GLY A 544 -6.03 20.91 -20.29
CA GLY A 544 -5.84 22.37 -20.20
C GLY A 544 -5.83 22.97 -18.78
N LYS A 545 -6.20 22.19 -17.76
CA LYS A 545 -6.15 22.62 -16.35
C LYS A 545 -4.69 22.78 -15.90
N VAL A 546 -4.38 23.91 -15.28
CA VAL A 546 -3.05 24.24 -14.74
C VAL A 546 -2.93 23.68 -13.33
N HIS A 547 -1.83 22.97 -13.08
CA HIS A 547 -1.48 22.39 -11.79
C HIS A 547 -0.16 22.97 -11.30
N LYS A 548 -0.12 23.41 -10.05
CA LYS A 548 1.14 23.74 -9.37
C LYS A 548 1.84 22.47 -8.95
N ILE A 549 3.14 22.38 -9.19
CA ILE A 549 3.99 21.25 -8.81
C ILE A 549 5.08 21.71 -7.84
N PRO A 550 5.42 20.88 -6.82
CA PRO A 550 6.57 21.16 -5.97
C PRO A 550 7.88 21.07 -6.76
N GLN A 551 8.94 21.70 -6.25
CA GLN A 551 10.25 21.73 -6.91
C GLN A 551 11.05 20.43 -6.66
N PHE A 552 10.91 19.86 -5.46
CA PHE A 552 11.63 18.68 -5.02
C PHE A 552 10.67 17.67 -4.41
N LEU A 553 10.99 16.38 -4.56
CA LEU A 553 10.37 15.29 -3.86
C LEU A 553 11.43 14.64 -2.97
N GLU A 554 11.20 14.63 -1.66
CA GLU A 554 12.06 13.95 -0.71
C GLU A 554 11.86 12.44 -0.84
N ILE A 555 12.88 11.74 -1.31
CA ILE A 555 12.88 10.28 -1.31
C ILE A 555 13.73 9.84 -0.13
N ARG A 556 13.05 9.37 0.93
CA ARG A 556 13.70 8.58 1.97
C ARG A 556 14.02 7.20 1.40
N ARG A 557 15.27 7.01 0.99
CA ARG A 557 15.80 5.67 0.80
C ARG A 557 16.07 5.08 2.18
N ASN A 558 15.21 4.17 2.60
CA ASN A 558 15.57 3.24 3.67
C ASN A 558 16.67 2.33 3.10
N ILE A 559 17.91 2.56 3.53
CA ILE A 559 19.03 1.63 3.33
C ILE A 559 18.94 0.55 4.41
#